data_AF-A0AA42WWI8-F1
#
_entry.id   AF-A0AA42WWI8-F1
#
_cell.length_a   1.000
_cell.length_b   1.000
_cell.length_c   1.000
_cell.angle_alpha   90.00
_cell.angle_beta   90.00
_cell.angle_gamma   90.00
#
_symmetry.space_group_name_H-M   'P 1'
#
loop_
_entity.id
_entity.type
_entity.pdbx_description
1 polymer ?
#
loop_
_entity_poly.entity_id
_entity_poly.type
_entity_poly.pdbx_seq_one_letter_code
_entity_poly.pdbx_strand_id
1 'polypeptide(L)'
;MAHFPTVRFTARDAPLAGSDGATIIPGELTMHGQIRAVALSVQLTGVTPDEAPGIATLHFTGSMSVERSHHGMGFGRPFVSDKVDLTIDAIFRRA
;
A
#
# COMPACT_ATOMS: atom_id res chain seq x y z
N MET A 1 9.81 24.03 8.21
CA MET A 1 8.74 23.08 8.61
C MET A 1 8.39 22.23 7.40
N ALA A 2 8.10 20.94 7.58
CA ALA A 2 7.63 20.10 6.47
C ALA A 2 6.15 20.43 6.18
N HIS A 3 5.83 20.82 4.94
CA HIS A 3 4.48 21.22 4.55
C HIS A 3 3.53 20.02 4.39
N PHE A 4 4.05 18.85 4.01
CA PHE A 4 3.27 17.62 3.80
C PHE A 4 3.98 16.42 4.45
N PRO A 5 3.93 16.29 5.79
CA PRO A 5 4.72 15.30 6.53
C PRO A 5 4.19 13.86 6.41
N THR A 6 2.99 13.66 5.86
CA THR A 6 2.30 12.37 5.85
C THR A 6 1.86 12.00 4.44
N VAL A 7 2.16 10.76 4.06
CA VAL A 7 1.54 10.09 2.91
C VAL A 7 0.48 9.13 3.47
N ARG A 8 -0.73 9.17 2.91
CA ARG A 8 -1.85 8.37 3.40
C ARG A 8 -2.56 7.67 2.26
N PHE A 9 -2.69 6.36 2.38
CA PHE A 9 -3.59 5.56 1.57
C PHE A 9 -4.92 5.36 2.31
N THR A 10 -6.05 5.43 1.62
CA THR A 10 -7.38 5.13 2.16
C THR A 10 -8.12 4.25 1.18
N ALA A 11 -8.42 3.02 1.60
CA ALA A 11 -9.20 2.08 0.79
C ALA A 11 -10.63 2.60 0.63
N ARG A 12 -11.19 2.50 -0.58
CA ARG A 12 -12.60 2.79 -0.86
C ARG A 12 -13.49 1.58 -0.65
N ASP A 13 -12.93 0.41 -0.96
CA ASP A 13 -13.51 -0.89 -0.69
C ASP A 13 -12.38 -1.80 -0.17
N ALA A 14 -12.73 -2.79 0.65
CA ALA A 14 -11.80 -3.73 1.25
C ALA A 14 -12.30 -5.16 0.99
N PRO A 15 -12.21 -5.65 -0.25
CA PRO A 15 -12.55 -7.03 -0.56
C PRO A 15 -11.66 -7.98 0.25
N LEU A 16 -12.22 -9.15 0.60
CA LEU A 16 -11.48 -10.19 1.32
C LEU A 16 -10.31 -10.68 0.45
N ALA A 17 -9.09 -10.40 0.89
CA ALA A 17 -7.89 -10.93 0.26
C ALA A 17 -7.65 -12.38 0.73
N GLY A 18 -7.58 -13.31 -0.23
CA GLY A 18 -7.32 -14.73 0.02
C GLY A 18 -5.90 -15.16 -0.34
N SER A 19 -5.61 -16.45 -0.16
CA SER A 19 -4.36 -17.09 -0.59
C SER A 19 -4.31 -17.37 -2.10
N ASP A 20 -5.47 -17.37 -2.77
CA ASP A 20 -5.61 -17.84 -4.16
C ASP A 20 -5.12 -16.83 -5.20
N GLY A 21 -4.63 -15.67 -4.77
CA GLY A 21 -4.00 -14.69 -5.64
C GLY A 21 -3.99 -13.28 -5.07
N ALA A 22 -3.44 -12.36 -5.86
CA ALA A 22 -3.47 -10.95 -5.53
C ALA A 22 -4.88 -10.38 -5.66
N THR A 23 -5.32 -9.68 -4.62
CA THR A 23 -6.58 -8.96 -4.54
C THR A 23 -6.33 -7.49 -4.77
N ILE A 24 -7.09 -6.88 -5.67
CA ILE A 24 -6.95 -5.45 -5.98
C ILE A 24 -7.86 -4.65 -5.04
N ILE A 25 -7.25 -3.78 -4.24
CA ILE A 25 -7.92 -2.86 -3.33
C ILE A 25 -7.92 -1.46 -3.95
N PRO A 26 -9.07 -0.98 -4.48
CA PRO A 26 -9.17 0.39 -4.97
C PRO A 26 -9.15 1.38 -3.80
N GLY A 27 -8.39 2.45 -3.94
CA GLY A 27 -8.28 3.46 -2.88
C GLY A 27 -7.83 4.82 -3.40
N GLU A 28 -7.56 5.70 -2.45
CA GLU A 28 -7.03 7.03 -2.69
C GLU A 28 -5.69 7.20 -1.98
N LEU A 29 -4.70 7.68 -2.71
CA LEU A 29 -3.40 8.04 -2.18
C LEU A 29 -3.29 9.55 -2.08
N THR A 30 -3.14 10.04 -0.85
CA THR A 30 -2.76 11.41 -0.56
C THR A 30 -1.25 11.49 -0.42
N MET A 31 -0.61 12.19 -1.34
CA MET A 31 0.85 12.42 -1.33
C MET A 31 1.12 13.85 -1.77
N HIS A 32 1.97 14.57 -1.02
CA HIS A 32 2.33 15.97 -1.30
C HIS A 32 1.10 16.89 -1.48
N GLY A 33 0.07 16.67 -0.64
CA GLY A 33 -1.19 17.43 -0.67
C GLY A 33 -2.14 17.07 -1.83
N GLN A 34 -1.74 16.18 -2.74
CA GLN A 34 -2.53 15.76 -3.89
C GLN A 34 -3.17 14.40 -3.63
N ILE A 35 -4.49 14.31 -3.82
CA ILE A 35 -5.28 13.07 -3.71
C ILE A 35 -5.46 12.49 -5.12
N ARG A 36 -5.08 11.21 -5.30
CA ARG A 36 -5.29 10.47 -6.55
C ARG A 36 -5.88 9.10 -6.28
N ALA A 37 -6.77 8.65 -7.16
CA ALA A 37 -7.22 7.27 -7.15
C ALA A 37 -6.08 6.33 -7.56
N VAL A 38 -5.86 5.29 -6.77
CA VAL A 38 -4.85 4.24 -7.03
C VAL A 38 -5.44 2.87 -6.74
N ALA A 39 -4.73 1.82 -7.15
CA ALA A 39 -5.08 0.44 -6.85
C ALA A 39 -3.89 -0.23 -6.14
N LEU A 40 -4.16 -0.80 -4.97
CA LEU A 40 -3.17 -1.58 -4.22
C LEU A 40 -3.41 -3.06 -4.47
N SER A 41 -2.41 -3.73 -5.04
CA SER A 41 -2.41 -5.19 -5.18
C SER A 41 -1.97 -5.82 -3.86
N VAL A 42 -2.80 -6.64 -3.22
CA VAL A 42 -2.53 -7.25 -1.92
C VAL A 42 -2.61 -8.76 -2.01
N GLN A 43 -1.67 -9.47 -1.41
CA GLN A 43 -1.68 -10.93 -1.33
C GLN A 43 -1.39 -11.39 0.09
N LEU A 44 -2.15 -12.38 0.56
CA LEU A 44 -1.84 -13.14 1.77
C LEU A 44 -0.69 -14.10 1.46
N THR A 45 0.49 -13.85 2.00
CA THR A 45 1.71 -14.62 1.75
C THR A 45 2.02 -15.63 2.84
N GLY A 46 1.45 -15.46 4.03
CA GLY A 46 1.68 -16.37 5.14
C GLY A 46 0.57 -16.30 6.19
N VAL A 47 0.28 -17.45 6.78
CA VAL A 47 -0.59 -17.58 7.95
C VAL A 47 0.16 -18.44 8.95
N THR A 48 0.34 -17.94 10.16
CA THR A 48 0.73 -18.77 11.30
C THR A 48 -0.55 -19.12 12.07
N PRO A 49 -0.95 -20.40 12.13
CA PRO A 49 -2.13 -20.81 12.87
C PRO A 49 -1.95 -20.61 14.39
N ASP A 50 -3.06 -20.60 15.11
CA ASP A 50 -3.09 -20.40 16.56
C ASP A 50 -2.70 -21.70 17.29
N GLU A 51 -1.41 -22.03 17.26
CA GLU A 51 -0.85 -23.17 18.00
C GLU A 51 -0.90 -22.93 19.54
N ALA A 52 -0.94 -21.66 19.95
CA ALA A 52 -1.30 -21.23 21.30
C ALA A 52 -1.89 -19.80 21.24
N PRO A 53 -2.77 -19.40 22.18
CA PRO A 53 -3.47 -18.12 22.12
C PRO A 53 -2.53 -16.92 21.96
N GLY A 54 -2.73 -16.15 20.89
CA GLY A 54 -2.00 -14.91 20.63
C GLY A 54 -0.77 -15.07 19.72
N ILE A 55 -0.52 -16.27 19.21
CA ILE A 55 0.56 -16.54 18.25
C ILE A 55 0.08 -16.41 16.80
N ALA A 56 -1.25 -16.48 16.56
CA ALA A 56 -1.79 -16.35 15.22
C ALA A 56 -1.38 -15.03 14.53
N THR A 57 -0.75 -15.15 13.37
CA THR A 57 -0.32 -14.01 12.56
C THR A 57 -0.77 -14.15 11.11
N LEU A 58 -1.07 -13.01 10.49
CA LEU A 58 -1.35 -12.90 9.06
C LEU A 58 -0.29 -12.03 8.41
N HIS A 59 0.37 -12.55 7.38
CA HIS A 59 1.38 -11.83 6.61
C HIS A 59 0.81 -11.47 5.24
N PHE A 60 0.76 -10.16 4.97
CA PHE A 60 0.35 -9.63 3.69
C PHE A 60 1.51 -8.89 3.02
N THR A 61 1.60 -9.06 1.71
CA THR A 61 2.41 -8.20 0.85
C THR A 61 1.51 -7.36 -0.03
N GLY A 62 1.91 -6.11 -0.25
CA GLY A 62 1.19 -5.14 -1.06
C GLY A 62 2.11 -4.50 -2.08
N SER A 63 1.60 -4.22 -3.28
CA SER A 63 2.34 -3.46 -4.29
C SER A 63 1.45 -2.49 -5.06
N MET A 64 2.02 -1.34 -5.42
CA MET A 64 1.41 -0.37 -6.32
C MET A 64 2.49 0.46 -7.02
N SER A 65 2.14 1.04 -8.16
CA SER A 65 3.00 1.99 -8.88
C SER A 65 2.31 3.33 -8.99
N VAL A 66 3.05 4.42 -8.78
CA VAL A 66 2.55 5.79 -8.92
C VAL A 66 3.51 6.65 -9.70
N GLU A 67 3.01 7.75 -10.26
CA GLU A 67 3.84 8.77 -10.89
C GLU A 67 3.98 9.96 -9.94
N ARG A 68 5.21 10.30 -9.56
CA ARG A 68 5.47 11.39 -8.61
C ARG A 68 4.97 12.75 -9.14
N SER A 69 5.03 12.96 -10.46
CA SER A 69 4.53 14.18 -11.10
C SER A 69 3.01 14.36 -10.96
N HIS A 70 2.21 13.29 -10.95
CA HIS A 70 0.76 13.36 -10.71
C HIS A 70 0.39 13.89 -9.31
N HIS A 71 1.35 13.85 -8.39
CA HIS A 71 1.25 14.36 -7.04
C HIS A 71 2.00 15.70 -6.83
N GLY A 72 2.37 16.38 -7.92
CA GLY A 72 3.04 17.70 -7.86
C GLY A 72 4.55 17.64 -7.65
N MET A 73 5.16 16.44 -7.67
CA MET A 73 6.61 16.25 -7.51
C MET A 73 7.30 16.05 -8.86
N GLY A 74 7.13 17.00 -9.79
CA GLY A 74 7.69 16.91 -11.16
C GLY A 74 9.17 17.29 -11.31
N PHE A 75 9.76 17.93 -10.30
CA PHE A 75 11.14 18.44 -10.36
C PHE A 75 12.17 17.32 -10.66
N GLY A 76 13.14 17.58 -11.55
CA GLY A 76 14.20 16.61 -11.89
C GLY A 76 13.86 15.60 -12.98
N ARG A 77 12.67 15.66 -13.61
CA ARG A 77 12.43 14.92 -14.87
C ARG A 77 13.26 15.54 -16.02
N PRO A 78 13.77 14.75 -16.98
CA PRO A 78 13.69 13.28 -17.08
C PRO A 78 14.80 12.54 -16.31
N PHE A 79 15.70 13.25 -15.62
CA PHE A 79 16.88 12.67 -14.96
C PHE A 79 16.57 11.75 -13.78
N VAL A 80 15.43 11.98 -13.10
CA VAL A 80 14.90 11.11 -12.04
C VAL A 80 13.58 10.51 -12.52
N SER A 81 13.47 9.18 -12.46
CA SER A 81 12.27 8.42 -12.87
C SER A 81 11.00 9.03 -12.28
N ASP A 82 9.97 9.15 -13.10
CA ASP A 82 8.66 9.62 -12.64
C ASP A 82 7.85 8.48 -11.99
N LYS A 83 8.04 7.25 -12.49
CA LYS A 83 7.44 6.05 -11.92
C LYS A 83 8.15 5.67 -10.62
N VAL A 84 7.36 5.46 -9.58
CA VAL A 84 7.78 4.98 -8.26
C VAL A 84 6.98 3.71 -7.95
N ASP A 85 7.69 2.63 -7.66
CA ASP A 85 7.12 1.37 -7.20
C ASP A 85 7.14 1.32 -5.66
N LEU A 86 5.99 1.04 -5.07
CA LEU A 86 5.78 0.95 -3.63
C LEU A 86 5.54 -0.52 -3.29
N THR A 87 6.31 -1.04 -2.33
CA THR A 87 6.14 -2.38 -1.77
C THR A 87 5.85 -2.26 -0.28
N ILE A 88 4.82 -2.95 0.17
CA ILE A 88 4.36 -2.97 1.55
C ILE A 88 4.49 -4.40 2.06
N ASP A 89 5.13 -4.57 3.20
CA ASP A 89 5.19 -5.82 3.94
C ASP A 89 4.59 -5.57 5.33
N ALA A 90 3.55 -6.31 5.68
CA ALA A 90 2.82 -6.09 6.91
C ALA A 90 2.41 -7.41 7.56
N ILE A 91 2.73 -7.54 8.85
CA ILE A 91 2.32 -8.66 9.70
C ILE A 91 1.29 -8.16 10.71
N PHE A 92 0.13 -8.79 10.70
CA PHE A 92 -0.97 -8.50 11.61
C PHE A 92 -1.08 -9.59 12.66
N ARG A 93 -1.31 -9.17 13.90
CA ARG A 93 -1.60 -10.04 15.03
C ARG A 93 -2.97 -9.68 15.58
N ARG A 94 -3.66 -10.67 16.15
CA ARG A 94 -4.90 -10.40 16.88
C ARG A 94 -4.59 -9.50 18.08
N ALA A 95 -5.37 -8.43 18.23
CA ALA A 95 -5.31 -7.53 19.37
C ALA A 95 -5.93 -8.17 20.63
#